data_AF-A0A382HV36-F1
#
_entry.id   AF-A0A382HV36-F1
#
_cell.length_a   1.000
_cell.length_b   1.000
_cell.length_c   1.000
_cell.angle_alpha   90.00
_cell.angle_beta   90.00
_cell.angle_gamma   90.00
#
_symmetry.space_group_name_H-M   'P 1'
#
loop_
_entity.id
_entity.type
_entity.pdbx_description
1 polymer ?
#
loop_
_entity_poly.entity_id
_entity_poly.type
_entity_poly.pdbx_seq_one_letter_code
_entity_poly.pdbx_strand_id
1 'polypeptide(L)'
;MTGPGKAKRGIPPKSDFNNWYPAIVEIADLVDKRYPIKGMDVWKPYGWNAMSLIDGLTRFQMRRTGHEEYNFPLLVPEDLLDKENQLVSHLKAARDAGVDPSELRMTKEDTGFKKEVYWVDRGGDNELEVPMFLRPTSETPMYTMFSLWIRSHADLPLKTYQIVNTFRYETKQTRSFI
;
A
#
# COMPACT_ATOMS: atom_id res chain seq x y z
N MET A 1 -10.07 -32.42 -39.26
CA MET A 1 -10.18 -31.08 -38.64
C MET A 1 -9.07 -30.97 -37.61
N THR A 2 -7.97 -30.32 -37.97
CA THR A 2 -6.87 -30.00 -37.05
C THR A 2 -7.37 -28.95 -36.06
N GLY A 3 -7.45 -29.31 -34.77
CA GLY A 3 -7.81 -28.38 -33.70
C GLY A 3 -6.88 -27.15 -33.68
N PRO A 4 -7.28 -26.06 -33.01
CA PRO A 4 -6.50 -24.83 -32.96
C PRO A 4 -5.07 -25.17 -32.53
N GLY A 5 -4.10 -24.81 -33.38
CA GLY A 5 -2.69 -25.12 -33.16
C GLY A 5 -2.24 -24.62 -31.79
N LYS A 6 -1.69 -25.52 -30.96
CA LYS A 6 -1.10 -25.16 -29.67
C LYS A 6 -0.15 -23.98 -29.86
N ALA A 7 -0.40 -22.87 -29.16
CA ALA A 7 0.55 -21.76 -29.12
C ALA A 7 1.90 -22.30 -28.64
N LYS A 8 2.88 -22.41 -29.55
CA LYS A 8 4.25 -22.73 -29.20
C LYS A 8 4.85 -21.51 -28.49
N ARG A 9 4.98 -21.56 -27.16
CA ARG A 9 5.92 -20.74 -26.35
C ARG A 9 6.06 -21.41 -24.98
N GLY A 10 7.29 -21.49 -24.47
CA GLY A 10 7.67 -22.22 -23.25
C GLY A 10 7.10 -21.61 -21.97
N ILE A 11 5.78 -21.68 -21.80
CA ILE A 11 5.09 -21.35 -20.55
C ILE A 11 5.40 -22.47 -19.54
N PRO A 12 5.99 -22.17 -18.38
CA PRO A 12 6.23 -23.18 -17.34
C PRO A 12 4.91 -23.87 -16.91
N PRO A 13 4.94 -25.11 -16.44
CA PRO A 13 3.73 -25.74 -15.92
C PRO A 13 3.27 -25.02 -14.65
N LYS A 14 1.94 -24.91 -14.44
CA LYS A 14 1.37 -24.26 -13.25
C LYS A 14 1.84 -24.88 -11.93
N SER A 15 2.23 -26.16 -11.94
CA SER A 15 2.83 -26.83 -10.78
C SER A 15 4.14 -26.17 -10.32
N ASP A 16 4.85 -25.49 -11.21
CA ASP A 16 6.01 -24.65 -10.90
C ASP A 16 5.58 -23.17 -10.85
N PHE A 17 4.85 -22.81 -9.78
CA PHE A 17 4.26 -21.49 -9.62
C PHE A 17 5.31 -20.36 -9.65
N ASN A 18 6.51 -20.62 -9.14
CA ASN A 18 7.57 -19.62 -9.02
C ASN A 18 8.07 -19.13 -10.38
N ASN A 19 8.11 -20.01 -11.38
CA ASN A 19 8.47 -19.64 -12.76
C ASN A 19 7.24 -19.31 -13.61
N TRP A 20 6.12 -20.01 -13.38
CA TRP A 20 4.89 -19.79 -14.15
C TRP A 20 4.30 -18.40 -13.92
N TYR A 21 4.25 -17.92 -12.68
CA TYR A 21 3.61 -16.65 -12.36
C TYR A 21 4.32 -15.44 -12.99
N PRO A 22 5.65 -15.26 -12.84
CA PRO A 22 6.34 -14.19 -13.54
C PRO A 22 6.19 -14.25 -15.07
N ALA A 23 6.22 -15.46 -15.63
CA ALA A 23 6.08 -15.68 -17.07
C ALA A 23 4.69 -15.30 -17.58
N ILE A 24 3.61 -15.68 -16.88
CA ILE A 24 2.25 -15.36 -17.34
C ILE A 24 1.95 -13.87 -17.22
N VAL A 25 2.45 -13.20 -16.19
CA VAL A 25 2.30 -11.74 -16.02
C VAL A 25 2.93 -10.98 -17.19
N GLU A 26 4.11 -11.42 -17.65
CA GLU A 26 4.81 -10.86 -18.80
C GLU A 26 4.14 -11.21 -20.13
N ILE A 27 3.76 -12.48 -20.34
CA ILE A 27 3.09 -12.94 -21.56
C ILE A 27 1.72 -12.29 -21.75
N ALA A 28 0.99 -12.07 -20.64
CA ALA A 28 -0.30 -11.39 -20.65
C ALA A 28 -0.18 -9.87 -20.75
N ASP A 29 1.04 -9.33 -20.80
CA ASP A 29 1.32 -7.93 -21.00
C ASP A 29 0.69 -7.01 -19.94
N LEU A 30 0.67 -7.46 -18.68
CA LEU A 30 0.04 -6.75 -17.57
C LEU A 30 0.92 -5.62 -17.04
N VAL A 31 2.21 -5.89 -16.90
CA VAL A 31 3.22 -4.95 -16.41
C VAL A 31 4.54 -5.09 -17.18
N ASP A 32 5.35 -4.04 -17.13
CA ASP A 32 6.72 -4.02 -17.63
C ASP A 32 7.70 -3.86 -16.48
N LYS A 33 8.48 -4.92 -16.22
CA LYS A 33 9.48 -5.02 -15.14
C LYS A 33 10.82 -4.37 -15.48
N ARG A 34 10.99 -3.87 -16.70
CA ARG A 34 12.27 -3.29 -17.16
C ARG A 34 12.53 -1.90 -16.60
N TYR A 35 11.57 -1.34 -15.86
CA TYR A 35 11.77 -0.10 -15.13
C TYR A 35 12.95 -0.25 -14.14
N PRO A 36 13.91 0.69 -14.12
CA PRO A 36 15.21 0.48 -13.47
C PRO A 36 15.16 0.65 -11.94
N ILE A 37 14.02 0.36 -11.30
CA ILE A 37 13.86 0.36 -9.85
C ILE A 37 13.23 -0.96 -9.42
N LYS A 38 13.94 -1.70 -8.57
CA LYS A 38 13.50 -3.01 -8.06
C LYS A 38 12.13 -2.88 -7.37
N GLY A 39 11.18 -3.73 -7.75
CA GLY A 39 9.84 -3.76 -7.16
C GLY A 39 8.89 -2.68 -7.65
N MET A 40 9.30 -1.82 -8.59
CA MET A 40 8.45 -0.80 -9.19
C MET A 40 8.20 -1.14 -10.66
N ASP A 41 7.06 -1.78 -10.93
CA ASP A 41 6.70 -2.17 -12.28
C ASP A 41 5.86 -1.08 -12.97
N VAL A 42 6.04 -0.91 -14.29
CA VAL A 42 5.16 -0.04 -15.09
C VAL A 42 3.90 -0.82 -15.44
N TRP A 43 2.74 -0.31 -15.02
CA TRP A 43 1.45 -0.87 -15.41
C TRP A 43 1.17 -0.62 -16.90
N LYS A 44 0.99 -1.70 -17.66
CA LYS A 44 0.63 -1.62 -19.08
C LYS A 44 -0.88 -1.46 -19.24
N PRO A 45 -1.39 -1.02 -20.41
CA PRO A 45 -2.82 -0.74 -20.58
C PRO A 45 -3.74 -1.89 -20.17
N TYR A 46 -3.37 -3.14 -20.46
CA TYR A 46 -4.20 -4.29 -20.10
C TYR A 46 -4.28 -4.49 -18.57
N GLY A 47 -3.16 -4.42 -17.86
CA GLY A 47 -3.12 -4.48 -16.40
C GLY A 47 -3.80 -3.27 -15.74
N TRP A 48 -3.56 -2.07 -16.26
CA TRP A 48 -4.14 -0.83 -15.72
C TRP A 48 -5.66 -0.80 -15.86
N ASN A 49 -6.19 -1.25 -17.00
CA ASN A 49 -7.63 -1.39 -17.19
C ASN A 49 -8.23 -2.40 -16.22
N ALA A 50 -7.56 -3.53 -15.98
CA ALA A 50 -8.02 -4.51 -14.98
C ALA A 50 -8.06 -3.91 -13.57
N MET A 51 -7.03 -3.16 -13.17
CA MET A 51 -7.02 -2.48 -11.87
C MET A 51 -8.11 -1.39 -11.78
N SER A 52 -8.33 -0.64 -12.84
CA SER A 52 -9.39 0.38 -12.90
C SER A 52 -10.79 -0.20 -12.67
N LEU A 53 -11.03 -1.45 -13.11
CA LEU A 53 -12.30 -2.15 -12.83
C LEU A 53 -12.41 -2.55 -11.35
N ILE A 54 -11.31 -2.97 -10.72
CA ILE A 54 -11.26 -3.30 -9.29
C ILE A 54 -11.51 -2.04 -8.46
N ASP A 55 -10.85 -0.93 -8.81
CA ASP A 55 -11.06 0.37 -8.18
C ASP A 55 -12.52 0.81 -8.32
N GLY A 56 -13.08 0.71 -9.54
CA GLY A 56 -14.49 1.04 -9.79
C GLY A 56 -15.46 0.26 -8.91
N LEU A 57 -15.23 -1.05 -8.74
CA LEU A 57 -16.03 -1.88 -7.84
C LEU A 57 -15.85 -1.47 -6.38
N THR A 58 -14.62 -1.21 -5.95
CA THR A 58 -14.31 -0.78 -4.58
C THR A 58 -15.03 0.52 -4.25
N ARG A 59 -14.90 1.52 -5.13
CA ARG A 59 -15.59 2.82 -5.03
C ARG A 59 -17.10 2.68 -4.98
N PHE A 60 -17.67 1.78 -5.78
CA PHE A 60 -19.10 1.49 -5.75
C PHE A 60 -19.53 0.93 -4.39
N GLN A 61 -18.80 -0.05 -3.84
CA GLN A 61 -19.11 -0.64 -2.53
C GLN A 61 -18.97 0.35 -1.38
N MET A 62 -17.91 1.17 -1.40
CA MET A 62 -17.66 2.21 -0.38
C MET A 62 -18.78 3.26 -0.38
N ARG A 63 -19.16 3.78 -1.56
CA ARG A 63 -20.29 4.72 -1.68
C ARG A 63 -21.60 4.11 -1.22
N ARG A 64 -21.87 2.85 -1.56
CA ARG A 64 -23.10 2.13 -1.14
C ARG A 64 -23.25 2.05 0.38
N THR A 65 -22.14 2.08 1.11
CA THR A 65 -22.11 1.99 2.59
C THR A 65 -21.91 3.34 3.28
N GLY A 66 -21.93 4.43 2.51
CA GLY A 66 -21.81 5.81 3.00
C GLY A 66 -20.39 6.21 3.36
N HIS A 67 -19.37 5.62 2.75
CA HIS A 67 -17.98 6.06 2.90
C HIS A 67 -17.65 7.12 1.86
N GLU A 68 -17.02 8.19 2.32
CA GLU A 68 -16.55 9.29 1.47
C GLU A 68 -15.07 9.08 1.12
N GLU A 69 -14.72 9.33 -0.13
CA GLU A 69 -13.32 9.23 -0.53
C GLU A 69 -12.57 10.51 -0.20
N TYR A 70 -11.41 10.37 0.44
CA TYR A 70 -10.45 11.44 0.64
C TYR A 70 -9.16 11.11 -0.11
N ASN A 71 -8.34 12.12 -0.36
CA ASN A 71 -7.01 11.93 -0.94
C ASN A 71 -5.99 12.70 -0.11
N PHE A 72 -5.28 11.99 0.75
CA PHE A 72 -4.23 12.58 1.57
C PHE A 72 -2.92 12.71 0.78
N PRO A 73 -2.06 13.68 1.11
CA PRO A 73 -0.73 13.79 0.51
C PRO A 73 0.11 12.51 0.69
N LEU A 74 1.02 12.29 -0.26
CA LEU A 74 1.95 11.16 -0.25
C LEU A 74 3.08 11.32 0.77
N LEU A 75 3.60 12.54 0.89
CA LEU A 75 4.71 12.87 1.78
C LEU A 75 4.19 13.13 3.19
N VAL A 76 4.87 12.53 4.17
CA VAL A 76 4.56 12.66 5.59
C VAL A 76 5.80 13.17 6.33
N PRO A 77 5.70 14.22 7.14
CA PRO A 77 6.81 14.71 7.97
C PRO A 77 7.32 13.67 8.98
N GLU A 78 8.63 13.65 9.24
CA GLU A 78 9.29 12.69 10.16
C GLU A 78 8.69 12.67 11.57
N ASP A 79 8.28 13.82 12.11
CA ASP A 79 7.72 13.95 13.47
C ASP A 79 6.44 13.13 13.68
N LEU A 80 5.79 12.72 12.59
CA LEU A 80 4.64 11.84 12.60
C LEU A 80 5.03 10.35 12.61
N LEU A 81 6.23 9.98 12.13
CA LEU A 81 6.66 8.58 12.03
C LEU A 81 6.74 7.86 13.38
N ASP A 82 7.18 8.56 14.44
CA ASP A 82 7.28 7.94 15.76
C ASP A 82 5.90 7.59 16.34
N LYS A 83 4.88 8.41 16.03
CA LYS A 83 3.48 8.11 16.37
C LYS A 83 2.96 6.91 15.57
N GLU A 84 3.35 6.81 14.30
CA GLU A 84 3.03 5.66 13.44
C GLU A 84 3.60 4.37 14.01
N ASN A 85 4.89 4.37 14.35
CA ASN A 85 5.58 3.20 14.85
C ASN A 85 4.93 2.69 16.15
N GLN A 86 4.63 3.60 17.08
CA GLN A 86 3.92 3.25 18.31
C GLN A 86 2.54 2.65 18.04
N LEU A 87 1.77 3.26 17.13
CA LEU A 87 0.45 2.76 16.75
C LEU A 87 0.54 1.36 16.11
N VAL A 88 1.47 1.16 15.19
CA VAL A 88 1.63 -0.10 14.44
C VAL A 88 2.10 -1.22 15.36
N SER A 89 3.10 -0.97 16.20
CA SER A 89 3.56 -1.95 17.20
C SER A 89 2.42 -2.34 18.14
N HIS A 90 1.61 -1.38 18.57
CA HIS A 90 0.44 -1.63 19.42
C HIS A 90 -0.64 -2.47 18.73
N LEU A 91 -1.03 -2.11 17.51
CA LEU A 91 -2.02 -2.86 16.73
C LEU A 91 -1.55 -4.29 16.43
N LYS A 92 -0.26 -4.47 16.15
CA LYS A 92 0.35 -5.78 15.92
C LYS A 92 0.33 -6.62 17.21
N ALA A 93 0.74 -6.05 18.33
CA ALA A 93 0.72 -6.73 19.62
C ALA A 93 -0.69 -7.15 20.04
N ALA A 94 -1.70 -6.28 19.83
CA ALA A 94 -3.10 -6.60 20.09
C ALA A 94 -3.62 -7.74 19.21
N ARG A 95 -3.29 -7.70 17.90
CA ARG A 95 -3.62 -8.78 16.97
C ARG A 95 -2.97 -10.11 17.36
N ASP A 96 -1.69 -10.10 17.72
CA ASP A 96 -0.96 -11.32 18.08
C ASP A 96 -1.46 -11.90 19.42
N ALA A 97 -1.92 -11.04 20.33
CA ALA A 97 -2.56 -11.44 21.59
C ALA A 97 -4.06 -11.79 21.44
N GLY A 98 -4.68 -11.50 20.29
CA GLY A 98 -6.11 -11.76 20.03
C GLY A 98 -7.07 -10.93 20.89
N VAL A 99 -6.63 -9.77 21.38
CA VAL A 99 -7.40 -8.88 22.25
C VAL A 99 -7.66 -7.54 21.56
N ASP A 100 -8.66 -6.81 22.04
CA ASP A 100 -8.93 -5.47 21.53
C ASP A 100 -7.74 -4.54 21.83
N PRO A 101 -7.27 -3.71 20.86
CA PRO A 101 -6.17 -2.78 21.10
C PRO A 101 -6.38 -1.83 22.28
N SER A 102 -7.62 -1.49 22.63
CA SER A 102 -7.90 -0.63 23.78
C SER A 102 -7.61 -1.28 25.13
N GLU A 103 -7.52 -2.62 25.18
CA GLU A 103 -7.26 -3.39 26.41
C GLU A 103 -5.77 -3.66 26.65
N LEU A 104 -4.90 -3.44 25.64
CA LEU A 104 -3.46 -3.67 25.78
C LEU A 104 -2.77 -2.50 26.50
N ARG A 105 -1.92 -2.80 27.49
CA ARG A 105 -1.03 -1.78 28.09
C ARG A 105 0.15 -1.50 27.15
N MET A 106 0.43 -0.22 26.93
CA MET A 106 1.53 0.24 26.07
C MET A 106 2.89 -0.29 26.57
N THR A 107 3.49 -1.20 25.81
CA THR A 107 4.89 -1.59 25.99
C THR A 107 5.73 -0.91 24.90
N LYS A 108 6.82 -0.23 25.27
CA LYS A 108 7.75 0.39 24.31
C LYS A 108 8.63 -0.69 23.69
N GLU A 109 8.14 -1.38 22.66
CA GLU A 109 9.00 -2.15 21.76
C GLU A 109 9.15 -1.41 20.41
N ASP A 110 10.40 -1.30 19.96
CA ASP A 110 10.82 -0.46 18.84
C ASP A 110 10.66 -1.17 17.49
N THR A 111 9.44 -1.68 17.22
CA THR A 111 9.11 -2.45 16.00
C THR A 111 8.31 -1.62 15.00
N GLY A 112 8.91 -0.52 14.54
CA GLY A 112 8.30 0.42 13.60
C GLY A 112 8.63 0.20 12.11
N PHE A 113 7.91 0.90 11.23
CA PHE A 113 8.17 0.99 9.78
C PHE A 113 9.44 1.75 9.42
N LYS A 114 10.22 2.24 10.39
CA LYS A 114 11.41 3.08 10.15
C LYS A 114 12.44 2.45 9.19
N LYS A 115 12.51 1.11 9.12
CA LYS A 115 13.38 0.38 8.18
C LYS A 115 12.77 0.15 6.80
N GLU A 116 11.47 0.39 6.66
CA GLU A 116 10.66 0.11 5.47
C GLU A 116 10.20 1.39 4.75
N VAL A 117 10.66 2.57 5.15
CA VAL A 117 10.24 3.84 4.53
C VAL A 117 11.32 4.42 3.62
N TYR A 118 10.86 5.09 2.55
CA TYR A 118 11.71 5.93 1.72
C TYR A 118 11.74 7.33 2.29
N TRP A 119 12.94 7.88 2.45
CA TRP A 119 13.15 9.24 2.95
C TRP A 119 13.32 10.24 1.80
N VAL A 120 12.85 11.45 2.05
CA VAL A 120 13.06 12.65 1.24
C VAL A 120 13.67 13.70 2.15
N ASP A 121 14.96 13.94 1.98
CA ASP A 121 15.79 14.86 2.76
C ASP A 121 16.03 16.19 2.04
N ARG A 122 15.83 16.22 0.72
CA ARG A 122 16.10 17.38 -0.13
C ARG A 122 14.89 17.80 -0.96
N GLY A 123 14.71 19.12 -1.06
CA GLY A 123 13.77 19.77 -1.97
C GLY A 123 14.54 20.58 -3.00
N GLY A 124 14.76 20.02 -4.19
CA GLY A 124 15.72 20.59 -5.15
C GLY A 124 17.15 20.50 -4.61
N ASP A 125 17.87 21.62 -4.59
CA ASP A 125 19.25 21.68 -4.09
C ASP A 125 19.34 21.97 -2.58
N ASN A 126 18.22 22.25 -1.91
CA ASN A 126 18.18 22.60 -0.49
C ASN A 126 17.86 21.38 0.38
N GLU A 127 18.51 21.29 1.54
CA GLU A 127 18.12 20.35 2.59
C GLU A 127 16.85 20.83 3.29
N LEU A 128 15.95 19.90 3.54
CA LEU A 128 14.70 20.18 4.25
C LEU A 128 14.98 20.37 5.74
N GLU A 129 14.32 21.35 6.35
CA GLU A 129 14.38 21.56 7.80
C GLU A 129 13.86 20.34 8.57
N VAL A 130 12.81 19.71 8.04
CA VAL A 130 12.23 18.47 8.56
C VAL A 130 12.24 17.45 7.42
N PRO A 131 12.96 16.32 7.56
CA PRO A 131 12.88 15.22 6.61
C PRO A 131 11.43 14.73 6.46
N MET A 132 11.08 14.31 5.25
CA MET A 132 9.79 13.69 4.97
C MET A 132 10.00 12.24 4.56
N PHE A 133 8.96 11.41 4.67
CA PHE A 133 8.98 10.05 4.15
C PHE A 133 7.78 9.80 3.24
N LEU A 134 7.94 8.85 2.31
CA LEU A 134 6.84 8.33 1.51
C LEU A 134 5.99 7.40 2.37
N ARG A 135 4.69 7.65 2.42
CA ARG A 135 3.78 6.91 3.30
C ARG A 135 3.78 5.39 3.01
N PRO A 136 4.04 4.52 4.02
CA PRO A 136 3.89 3.06 3.88
C PRO A 136 2.45 2.61 4.15
N THR A 137 1.74 3.38 4.98
CA THR A 137 0.30 3.34 5.23
C THR A 137 -0.21 4.79 5.43
N SER A 138 -1.42 5.04 5.93
CA SER A 138 -1.96 6.43 5.98
C SER A 138 -2.67 6.80 7.28
N GLU A 139 -2.66 5.91 8.26
CA GLU A 139 -3.20 6.11 9.59
C GLU A 139 -2.66 7.40 10.21
N THR A 140 -1.35 7.61 10.17
CA THR A 140 -0.70 8.76 10.80
C THR A 140 -1.12 10.12 10.22
N PRO A 141 -1.03 10.38 8.90
CA PRO A 141 -1.52 11.64 8.34
C PRO A 141 -3.04 11.77 8.48
N MET A 142 -3.80 10.69 8.35
CA MET A 142 -5.26 10.72 8.48
C MET A 142 -5.70 11.06 9.91
N TYR A 143 -5.17 10.39 10.92
CA TYR A 143 -5.59 10.55 12.31
C TYR A 143 -5.18 11.90 12.89
N THR A 144 -4.06 12.46 12.40
CA THR A 144 -3.69 13.85 12.68
C THR A 144 -4.81 14.80 12.26
N MET A 145 -5.38 14.61 11.07
CA MET A 145 -6.49 15.42 10.59
C MET A 145 -7.82 15.06 11.26
N PHE A 146 -8.08 13.79 11.55
CA PHE A 146 -9.32 13.38 12.22
C PHE A 146 -9.46 14.00 13.61
N SER A 147 -8.34 14.16 14.33
CA SER A 147 -8.33 14.88 15.62
C SER A 147 -8.78 16.34 15.50
N LEU A 148 -8.65 16.91 14.30
CA LEU A 148 -9.10 18.26 14.00
C LEU A 148 -10.55 18.33 13.54
N TRP A 149 -11.02 17.29 12.84
CA TRP A 149 -12.37 17.22 12.28
C TRP A 149 -13.42 16.75 13.30
N ILE A 150 -13.06 15.82 14.18
CA ILE A 150 -13.98 15.24 15.16
C ILE A 150 -13.87 16.03 16.46
N ARG A 151 -14.89 16.82 16.78
CA ARG A 151 -14.94 17.67 17.98
C ARG A 151 -16.06 17.29 18.93
N SER A 152 -17.08 16.61 18.43
CA SER A 152 -18.24 16.18 19.19
C SER A 152 -18.74 14.82 18.71
N HIS A 153 -19.65 14.22 19.48
CA HIS A 153 -20.33 12.99 19.07
C HIS A 153 -21.17 13.15 17.79
N ALA A 154 -21.55 14.38 17.43
CA ALA A 154 -22.33 14.67 16.23
C ALA A 154 -21.51 14.56 14.94
N ASP A 155 -20.17 14.62 15.04
CA ASP A 155 -19.26 14.46 13.89
C ASP A 155 -19.05 12.97 13.53
N LEU A 156 -19.66 12.07 14.30
CA LEU A 156 -19.60 10.63 14.10
C LEU A 156 -20.92 10.09 13.52
N PRO A 157 -20.87 9.04 12.68
CA PRO A 157 -19.68 8.29 12.27
C PRO A 157 -18.91 8.95 11.13
N LEU A 158 -17.59 9.10 11.28
CA LEU A 158 -16.69 9.47 10.18
C LEU A 158 -16.31 8.21 9.39
N LYS A 159 -16.83 8.09 8.17
CA LYS A 159 -16.56 6.96 7.26
C LYS A 159 -15.78 7.44 6.04
N THR A 160 -14.50 7.12 5.99
CA THR A 160 -13.62 7.59 4.91
C THR A 160 -12.78 6.46 4.34
N TYR A 161 -12.35 6.61 3.09
CA TYR A 161 -11.40 5.72 2.44
C TYR A 161 -10.56 6.49 1.40
N GLN A 162 -9.49 5.87 0.92
CA GLN A 162 -8.71 6.39 -0.20
C GLN A 162 -8.14 5.23 -1.03
N ILE A 163 -8.00 5.42 -2.33
CA ILE A 163 -7.30 4.49 -3.23
C ILE A 163 -6.08 5.21 -3.77
N VAL A 164 -4.92 4.81 -3.26
CA VAL A 164 -3.64 5.51 -3.50
C VAL A 164 -2.47 4.54 -3.46
N ASN A 165 -1.35 4.96 -4.06
CA ASN A 165 -0.09 4.22 -3.94
C ASN A 165 0.50 4.39 -2.53
N THR A 166 1.05 3.29 -2.02
CA THR A 166 1.86 3.22 -0.80
C THR A 166 3.26 2.73 -1.14
N PHE A 167 4.25 3.11 -0.34
CA PHE A 167 5.65 2.80 -0.60
C PHE A 167 6.26 2.07 0.59
N ARG A 168 6.76 0.87 0.33
CA ARG A 168 7.52 0.09 1.32
C ARG A 168 8.86 -0.30 0.72
N TYR A 169 9.92 0.00 1.45
CA TYR A 169 11.27 -0.42 1.12
C TYR A 169 11.40 -1.91 1.48
N GLU A 170 11.10 -2.76 0.51
CA GLU A 170 11.18 -4.22 0.65
C GLU A 170 12.58 -4.71 0.24
N THR A 171 13.26 -5.35 1.18
CA THR A 171 14.59 -5.94 0.93
C THR A 171 14.48 -7.33 0.29
N LYS A 172 13.35 -8.02 0.45
CA LYS A 172 13.11 -9.37 -0.07
C LYS A 172 12.89 -9.39 -1.58
N GLN A 173 12.71 -10.59 -2.11
CA GLN A 173 12.47 -10.82 -3.53
C GLN A 173 11.08 -10.27 -3.92
N THR A 174 11.06 -9.22 -4.75
CA THR A 174 9.84 -8.55 -5.19
C THR A 174 9.19 -9.36 -6.31
N ARG A 175 7.87 -9.56 -6.23
CA ARG A 175 7.07 -10.19 -7.29
C ARG A 175 5.96 -9.22 -7.69
N SER A 176 5.69 -9.09 -8.99
CA SER A 176 4.64 -8.19 -9.46
C SER A 176 3.31 -8.53 -8.78
N PHE A 177 2.65 -7.53 -8.23
CA PHE A 177 1.35 -7.64 -7.53
C PHE A 177 1.33 -8.47 -6.22
N ILE A 178 2.46 -9.02 -5.74
CA ILE A 178 2.57 -9.89 -4.54
C ILE A 178 3.76 -9.45 -3.69
#